data_AF-A0A6B3FE64-F1
#
_entry.id   AF-A0A6B3FE64-F1
#
_cell.length_a   1.000
_cell.length_b   1.000
_cell.length_c   1.000
_cell.angle_alpha   90.00
_cell.angle_beta   90.00
_cell.angle_gamma   90.00
#
_symmetry.space_group_name_H-M   'P 1'
#
loop_
_entity.id
_entity.type
_entity.pdbx_description
1 polymer ?
#
loop_
_entity_poly.entity_id
_entity_poly.type
_entity_poly.pdbx_seq_one_letter_code
_entity_poly.pdbx_strand_id
1 'polypeptide(L)'
;SGNLDMIRQVGPRDLPKYKTDLGDGAIDQPYAAIQSLNPAFYSKTFKDIDPKVLQGLSMAIDRDTITKTVLNGTRIPATSFTPPQVKGNQTLDTDILKYNPAKAKELIKAGGGVPENKISIQYNADGGHKEWVTAVCESIRNATGV
;
A
#
# COMPACT_ATOMS: atom_id res chain seq x y z
N SER A 1 5.18 -0.53 -30.90
CA SER A 1 4.97 0.57 -31.87
C SER A 1 6.20 1.46 -32.00
N GLY A 2 7.07 1.60 -31.00
CA GLY A 2 8.24 2.47 -31.09
C GLY A 2 7.92 3.97 -30.97
N ASN A 3 6.69 4.32 -30.56
CA ASN A 3 6.22 5.71 -30.48
C ASN A 3 6.51 6.38 -29.11
N LEU A 4 7.19 5.67 -28.21
CA LEU A 4 7.60 6.17 -26.89
C LEU A 4 9.00 5.64 -26.61
N ASP A 5 9.94 6.54 -26.39
CA ASP A 5 11.36 6.19 -26.21
C ASP A 5 11.67 5.67 -24.79
N MET A 6 11.00 6.21 -23.78
CA MET A 6 11.24 5.86 -22.38
C MET A 6 9.93 5.80 -21.58
N ILE A 7 9.75 4.70 -20.85
CA ILE A 7 8.69 4.54 -19.85
C ILE A 7 9.32 4.39 -18.47
N ARG A 8 8.99 5.29 -17.54
CA ARG A 8 9.54 5.25 -16.18
C ARG A 8 8.74 4.32 -15.24
N GLN A 9 7.50 4.01 -15.60
CA GLN A 9 6.61 3.19 -14.80
C GLN A 9 5.85 2.20 -15.68
N VAL A 10 6.18 0.92 -15.53
CA VAL A 10 5.41 -0.17 -16.13
C VAL A 10 4.14 -0.39 -15.30
N GLY A 11 2.99 -0.41 -15.96
CA GLY A 11 1.70 -0.62 -15.31
C GLY A 11 1.53 -2.06 -14.80
N PRO A 12 0.70 -2.31 -13.76
CA PRO A 12 0.57 -3.63 -13.13
C PRO A 12 0.32 -4.79 -14.09
N ARG A 13 -0.51 -4.56 -15.13
CA ARG A 13 -0.84 -5.55 -16.16
C ARG A 13 0.39 -6.07 -16.93
N ASP A 14 1.40 -5.24 -17.11
CA ASP A 14 2.56 -5.54 -17.94
C ASP A 14 3.81 -5.94 -17.09
N LEU A 15 3.73 -5.84 -15.76
CA LEU A 15 4.79 -6.26 -14.84
C LEU A 15 5.22 -7.74 -14.96
N PRO A 16 4.35 -8.71 -15.30
CA PRO A 16 4.77 -10.10 -15.49
C PRO A 16 5.63 -10.34 -16.73
N LYS A 17 5.59 -9.44 -17.72
CA LYS A 17 6.20 -9.68 -19.04
C LYS A 17 7.24 -8.63 -19.46
N TYR A 18 7.34 -7.49 -18.78
CA TYR A 18 8.19 -6.38 -19.26
C TYR A 18 9.65 -6.76 -19.48
N LYS A 19 10.23 -7.65 -18.65
CA LYS A 19 11.61 -8.13 -18.86
C LYS A 19 11.75 -8.93 -20.15
N THR A 20 10.75 -9.75 -20.48
CA THR A 20 10.70 -10.51 -21.73
C THR A 20 10.45 -9.59 -22.93
N ASP A 21 9.52 -8.65 -22.79
CA ASP A 21 9.10 -7.75 -23.88
C ASP A 21 10.17 -6.70 -24.23
N LEU A 22 10.92 -6.21 -23.23
CA LEU A 22 11.89 -5.13 -23.39
C LEU A 22 13.36 -5.62 -23.43
N GLY A 23 13.64 -6.85 -23.01
CA GLY A 23 15.00 -7.40 -22.95
C GLY A 23 15.96 -6.47 -22.20
N ASP A 24 17.10 -6.17 -22.83
CA ASP A 24 18.15 -5.30 -22.27
C ASP A 24 17.70 -3.84 -22.04
N GLY A 25 16.56 -3.44 -22.63
CA GLY A 25 15.95 -2.12 -22.37
C GLY A 25 15.24 -2.02 -21.03
N ALA A 26 15.00 -3.14 -20.33
CA ALA A 26 14.40 -3.15 -19.00
C ALA A 26 15.44 -2.89 -17.91
N ILE A 27 15.36 -1.72 -17.27
CA ILE A 27 16.17 -1.39 -16.09
C ILE A 27 15.29 -1.49 -14.85
N ASP A 28 15.61 -2.45 -13.98
CA ASP A 28 14.96 -2.66 -12.68
C ASP A 28 15.96 -2.34 -11.57
N GLN A 29 15.69 -1.27 -10.82
CA GLN A 29 16.56 -0.80 -9.76
C GLN A 29 15.75 -0.20 -8.61
N PRO A 30 16.27 -0.24 -7.37
CA PRO A 30 15.60 0.39 -6.24
C PRO A 30 15.41 1.90 -6.47
N TYR A 31 14.19 2.37 -6.23
CA TYR A 31 13.82 3.78 -6.33
C TYR A 31 13.49 4.32 -4.93
N ALA A 32 14.06 5.47 -4.57
CA ALA A 32 13.86 6.11 -3.27
C ALA A 32 12.46 6.75 -3.17
N ALA A 33 11.42 5.92 -3.11
CA ALA A 33 10.03 6.34 -2.98
C ALA A 33 9.28 5.48 -1.94
N ILE A 34 8.27 6.07 -1.32
CA ILE A 34 7.34 5.41 -0.40
C ILE A 34 5.91 5.62 -0.91
N GLN A 35 5.08 4.59 -0.81
CA GLN A 35 3.65 4.69 -1.09
C GLN A 35 2.89 4.65 0.24
N SER A 36 2.02 5.63 0.46
CA SER A 36 1.28 5.78 1.71
C SER A 36 -0.22 5.96 1.47
N LEU A 37 -1.01 5.52 2.44
CA LEU A 37 -2.42 5.86 2.56
C LEU A 37 -2.54 6.92 3.64
N ASN A 38 -3.09 8.07 3.28
CA ASN A 38 -3.18 9.22 4.18
C ASN A 38 -4.65 9.49 4.51
N PRO A 39 -5.05 9.39 5.78
CA PRO A 39 -6.39 9.79 6.20
C PRO A 39 -6.62 11.27 5.90
N ALA A 40 -7.76 11.59 5.32
CA ALA A 40 -8.20 12.98 5.16
C ALA A 40 -8.71 13.49 6.53
N PHE A 41 -7.81 13.97 7.39
CA PHE A 41 -8.14 14.42 8.76
C PHE A 41 -9.09 15.64 8.82
N TYR A 42 -9.41 16.27 7.70
CA TYR A 42 -10.46 17.28 7.62
C TYR A 42 -11.85 16.68 7.34
N SER A 43 -11.94 15.40 6.97
CA SER A 43 -13.20 14.71 6.67
C SER A 43 -13.96 14.35 7.94
N LYS A 44 -15.29 14.25 7.83
CA LYS A 44 -16.14 13.78 8.93
C LYS A 44 -15.70 12.40 9.47
N THR A 45 -15.22 11.52 8.59
CA THR A 45 -14.79 10.16 8.93
C THR A 45 -13.50 10.12 9.74
N PHE A 46 -12.52 10.97 9.42
CA PHE A 46 -11.17 10.85 10.01
C PHE A 46 -10.78 12.01 10.95
N LYS A 47 -11.59 13.07 11.08
CA LYS A 47 -11.22 14.26 11.89
C LYS A 47 -10.94 13.97 13.37
N ASP A 48 -11.74 13.08 13.96
CA ASP A 48 -11.66 12.74 15.39
C ASP A 48 -11.30 11.26 15.59
N ILE A 49 -10.70 10.62 14.59
CA ILE A 49 -10.43 9.18 14.62
C ILE A 49 -9.37 8.85 15.67
N ASP A 50 -9.61 7.84 16.52
CA ASP A 50 -8.59 7.35 17.44
C ASP A 50 -7.43 6.73 16.63
N PRO A 51 -6.15 7.07 16.92
CA PRO A 51 -5.00 6.50 16.23
C PRO A 51 -4.95 4.97 16.22
N LYS A 52 -5.54 4.29 17.22
CA LYS A 52 -5.65 2.82 17.24
C LYS A 52 -6.42 2.28 16.04
N VAL A 53 -7.45 3.01 15.57
CA VAL A 53 -8.18 2.60 14.36
C VAL A 53 -7.24 2.62 13.15
N LEU A 54 -6.41 3.64 13.01
CA LEU A 54 -5.44 3.75 11.91
C LEU A 54 -4.35 2.67 12.01
N GLN A 55 -3.86 2.39 13.22
CA GLN A 55 -2.91 1.31 13.47
C GLN A 55 -3.52 -0.05 13.11
N GLY A 56 -4.77 -0.30 13.51
CA GLY A 56 -5.48 -1.53 13.16
C GLY A 56 -5.73 -1.66 11.65
N LEU A 57 -6.11 -0.58 10.97
CA LEU A 57 -6.22 -0.56 9.51
C LEU A 57 -4.87 -0.85 8.83
N SER A 58 -3.76 -0.32 9.36
CA SER A 58 -2.42 -0.63 8.83
C SER A 58 -2.05 -2.11 8.99
N MET A 59 -2.40 -2.73 10.12
CA MET A 59 -2.19 -4.17 10.35
C MET A 59 -3.15 -5.06 9.56
N ALA A 60 -4.23 -4.50 9.02
CA ALA A 60 -5.18 -5.21 8.15
C ALA A 60 -4.72 -5.28 6.67
N ILE A 61 -3.58 -4.67 6.34
CA ILE A 61 -3.03 -4.65 4.98
C ILE A 61 -1.94 -5.71 4.84
N ASP A 62 -2.19 -6.73 4.04
CA ASP A 62 -1.21 -7.76 3.70
C ASP A 62 -0.25 -7.25 2.61
N ARG A 63 0.75 -6.47 3.05
CA ARG A 63 1.76 -5.85 2.16
C ARG A 63 2.56 -6.92 1.40
N ASP A 64 2.89 -8.04 2.03
CA ASP A 64 3.69 -9.10 1.43
C ASP A 64 2.93 -9.76 0.28
N THR A 65 1.66 -10.14 0.51
CA THR A 65 0.83 -10.73 -0.53
C THR A 65 0.57 -9.75 -1.67
N ILE A 66 0.23 -8.48 -1.38
CA ILE A 66 -0.07 -7.48 -2.41
C ILE A 66 1.17 -7.20 -3.27
N THR A 67 2.33 -6.98 -2.64
CA THR A 67 3.56 -6.70 -3.39
C THR A 67 3.99 -7.88 -4.25
N LYS A 68 3.84 -9.11 -3.77
CA LYS A 68 4.17 -10.32 -4.52
C LYS A 68 3.21 -10.60 -5.67
N THR A 69 1.90 -10.52 -5.43
CA THR A 69 0.89 -11.01 -6.38
C THR A 69 0.39 -9.93 -7.33
N VAL A 70 0.07 -8.74 -6.82
CA VAL A 70 -0.51 -7.64 -7.61
C VAL A 70 0.58 -6.82 -8.29
N LEU A 71 1.72 -6.66 -7.60
CA LEU A 71 2.83 -5.82 -8.07
C LEU A 71 4.04 -6.64 -8.53
N ASN A 72 3.86 -7.96 -8.73
CA ASN A 72 4.84 -8.89 -9.28
C ASN A 72 6.24 -8.79 -8.62
N GLY A 73 6.30 -8.56 -7.31
CA GLY A 73 7.55 -8.41 -6.54
C GLY A 73 8.33 -7.14 -6.83
N THR A 74 7.81 -6.20 -7.63
CA THR A 74 8.51 -4.95 -8.00
C THR A 74 8.46 -3.87 -6.92
N ARG A 75 7.89 -4.18 -5.76
CA ARG A 75 7.78 -3.29 -4.60
C ARG A 75 8.21 -4.05 -3.35
N ILE A 76 8.75 -3.29 -2.40
CA ILE A 76 9.21 -3.82 -1.11
C ILE A 76 8.19 -3.42 -0.04
N PRO A 77 7.68 -4.36 0.78
CA PRO A 77 6.85 -4.06 1.94
C PRO A 77 7.51 -3.02 2.85
N ALA A 78 6.77 -1.96 3.17
CA ALA A 78 7.29 -0.87 3.99
C ALA A 78 7.45 -1.32 5.46
N THR A 79 8.64 -1.08 6.03
CA THR A 79 8.97 -1.31 7.44
C THR A 79 9.25 0.00 8.20
N SER A 80 9.18 1.14 7.50
CA SER A 80 9.31 2.49 8.02
C SER A 80 8.56 3.49 7.14
N PHE A 81 8.60 4.78 7.49
CA PHE A 81 7.98 5.87 6.70
C PHE A 81 8.88 6.44 5.61
N THR A 82 10.13 5.97 5.50
CA THR A 82 11.09 6.41 4.50
C THR A 82 11.68 5.21 3.77
N PRO A 83 11.95 5.30 2.46
CA PRO A 83 12.55 4.19 1.73
C PRO A 83 14.00 3.93 2.23
N PRO A 84 14.51 2.67 2.16
CA PRO A 84 15.82 2.30 2.71
C PRO A 84 17.01 3.11 2.18
N GLN A 85 16.90 3.68 0.99
CA GLN A 85 17.94 4.47 0.33
C GLN A 85 18.09 5.87 0.92
N VAL A 86 17.10 6.36 1.69
CA VAL A 86 17.16 7.68 2.31
C VAL A 86 18.10 7.65 3.52
N LYS A 87 19.10 8.55 3.50
CA LYS A 87 20.01 8.73 4.64
C LYS A 87 19.22 9.07 5.90
N GLY A 88 19.46 8.31 6.97
CA GLY A 88 18.74 8.47 8.22
C GLY A 88 17.45 7.66 8.33
N ASN A 89 17.17 6.75 7.37
CA ASN A 89 16.13 5.75 7.52
C ASN A 89 16.35 4.93 8.82
N GLN A 90 15.29 4.74 9.59
CA GLN A 90 15.32 4.04 10.87
C GLN A 90 14.47 2.77 10.78
N THR A 91 14.93 1.71 11.46
CA THR A 91 14.07 0.59 11.78
C THR A 91 13.12 1.03 12.88
N LEU A 92 11.81 0.89 12.66
CA LEU A 92 10.82 1.16 13.68
C LEU A 92 10.61 -0.09 14.54
N ASP A 93 10.73 0.06 15.85
CA ASP A 93 10.37 -1.01 16.80
C ASP A 93 8.85 -1.02 16.99
N THR A 94 8.14 -1.52 15.98
CA THR A 94 6.67 -1.56 15.97
C THR A 94 6.14 -2.66 15.06
N ASP A 95 5.01 -3.24 15.45
CA ASP A 95 4.32 -4.24 14.65
C ASP A 95 3.21 -3.66 13.78
N ILE A 96 2.93 -2.35 13.83
CA ILE A 96 1.78 -1.74 13.12
C ILE A 96 1.88 -1.86 11.58
N LEU A 97 3.07 -2.15 11.05
CA LEU A 97 3.31 -2.37 9.62
C LEU A 97 3.24 -3.85 9.22
N LYS A 98 3.18 -4.77 10.19
CA LYS A 98 3.04 -6.21 9.96
C LYS A 98 1.57 -6.58 9.84
N TYR A 99 1.27 -7.46 8.89
CA TYR A 99 -0.08 -7.97 8.72
C TYR A 99 -0.48 -8.84 9.91
N ASN A 100 -1.53 -8.44 10.63
CA ASN A 100 -2.08 -9.16 11.77
C ASN A 100 -3.59 -8.87 11.90
N PRO A 101 -4.45 -9.66 11.23
CA PRO A 101 -5.90 -9.47 11.26
C PRO A 101 -6.52 -9.50 12.66
N ALA A 102 -6.00 -10.36 13.55
CA ALA A 102 -6.52 -10.48 14.90
C ALA A 102 -6.27 -9.19 15.70
N LYS A 103 -5.03 -8.69 15.68
CA LYS A 103 -4.67 -7.43 16.35
C LYS A 103 -5.32 -6.22 15.68
N ALA A 104 -5.49 -6.25 14.36
CA ALA A 104 -6.20 -5.23 13.61
C ALA A 104 -7.63 -5.03 14.14
N LYS A 105 -8.41 -6.11 14.27
CA LYS A 105 -9.78 -6.06 14.83
C LYS A 105 -9.78 -5.55 16.26
N GLU A 106 -8.83 -6.00 17.09
CA GLU A 106 -8.70 -5.57 18.48
C GLU A 106 -8.48 -4.05 18.57
N LEU A 107 -7.51 -3.51 17.81
CA LEU A 107 -7.18 -2.09 17.81
C LEU A 107 -8.32 -1.23 17.25
N ILE A 108 -8.95 -1.65 16.15
CA ILE A 108 -10.11 -0.95 15.58
C ILE A 108 -11.23 -0.88 16.61
N LYS A 109 -11.56 -1.99 17.28
CA LYS A 109 -12.59 -2.01 18.32
C LYS A 109 -12.20 -1.14 19.52
N ALA A 110 -10.95 -1.21 19.98
CA ALA A 110 -10.46 -0.43 21.10
C ALA A 110 -10.40 1.08 20.82
N GLY A 111 -10.28 1.47 19.55
CA GLY A 111 -10.33 2.87 19.09
C GLY A 111 -11.75 3.37 18.78
N GLY A 112 -12.80 2.60 19.08
CA GLY A 112 -14.20 3.02 18.86
C GLY A 112 -14.78 2.64 17.48
N GLY A 113 -14.03 1.91 16.65
CA GLY A 113 -14.47 1.43 15.34
C GLY A 113 -14.23 2.43 14.19
N VAL A 114 -14.38 1.95 12.96
CA VAL A 114 -14.40 2.81 11.78
C VAL A 114 -15.79 3.45 11.66
N PRO A 115 -15.90 4.79 11.54
CA PRO A 115 -17.19 5.45 11.36
C PRO A 115 -17.95 4.88 10.17
N GLU A 116 -19.24 4.59 10.36
CA GLU A 116 -20.11 3.94 9.36
C GLU A 116 -19.62 2.55 8.90
N ASN A 117 -18.63 1.96 9.59
CA ASN A 117 -17.97 0.71 9.23
C ASN A 117 -17.61 0.65 7.74
N LYS A 118 -17.07 1.75 7.21
CA LYS A 118 -16.74 1.89 5.79
C LYS A 118 -15.56 2.85 5.61
N ILE A 119 -14.65 2.48 4.72
CA ILE A 119 -13.60 3.39 4.21
C ILE A 119 -13.65 3.47 2.69
N SER A 120 -13.14 4.59 2.16
CA SER A 120 -12.92 4.79 0.73
C SER A 120 -11.49 5.27 0.51
N ILE A 121 -10.78 4.63 -0.41
CA ILE A 121 -9.44 5.04 -0.83
C ILE A 121 -9.54 5.72 -2.19
N GLN A 122 -9.17 7.00 -2.23
CA GLN A 122 -9.10 7.78 -3.47
C GLN A 122 -7.72 7.64 -4.09
N TYR A 123 -7.66 7.55 -5.42
CA TYR A 123 -6.42 7.46 -6.18
C TYR A 123 -6.59 8.08 -7.58
N ASN A 124 -5.50 8.55 -8.17
CA ASN A 124 -5.47 8.95 -9.57
C ASN A 124 -5.40 7.73 -10.49
N ALA A 125 -6.30 7.66 -11.47
CA ALA A 125 -6.45 6.47 -12.32
C ALA A 125 -5.37 6.32 -13.41
N ASP A 126 -4.62 7.39 -13.70
CA ASP A 126 -3.53 7.44 -14.69
C ASP A 126 -2.19 6.88 -14.18
N GLY A 127 -2.06 6.65 -12.87
CA GLY A 127 -0.82 6.15 -12.23
C GLY A 127 -0.72 4.64 -12.06
N GLY A 128 -1.65 3.86 -12.63
CA GLY A 128 -1.67 2.39 -12.44
C GLY A 128 -1.93 1.97 -10.99
N HIS A 129 -2.80 2.69 -10.28
CA HIS A 129 -3.06 2.46 -8.86
C HIS A 129 -4.28 1.60 -8.56
N LYS A 130 -5.14 1.36 -9.55
CA LYS A 130 -6.40 0.66 -9.38
C LYS A 130 -6.22 -0.72 -8.75
N GLU A 131 -5.29 -1.51 -9.26
CA GLU A 131 -5.10 -2.91 -8.88
C GLU A 131 -4.66 -3.02 -7.41
N TRP A 132 -3.65 -2.26 -6.99
CA TRP A 132 -3.17 -2.32 -5.61
C TRP A 132 -4.15 -1.67 -4.63
N VAL A 133 -4.84 -0.59 -5.01
CA VAL A 133 -5.88 0.02 -4.15
C VAL A 133 -7.03 -0.96 -3.93
N THR A 134 -7.47 -1.65 -4.99
CA THR A 134 -8.52 -2.67 -4.89
C THR A 134 -8.09 -3.79 -3.93
N ALA A 135 -6.87 -4.30 -4.10
CA ALA A 135 -6.34 -5.36 -3.23
C ALA A 135 -6.17 -4.91 -1.76
N VAL A 136 -5.82 -3.64 -1.51
CA VAL A 136 -5.80 -3.10 -0.14
C VAL A 136 -7.21 -3.07 0.46
N CYS A 137 -8.21 -2.59 -0.28
CA CYS A 137 -9.61 -2.60 0.16
C CYS A 137 -10.10 -4.02 0.46
N GLU A 138 -9.74 -5.01 -0.36
CA GLU A 138 -10.07 -6.41 -0.14
C GLU A 138 -9.35 -6.98 1.08
N SER A 139 -8.06 -6.69 1.25
CA SER A 139 -7.28 -7.10 2.42
C SER A 139 -7.92 -6.60 3.72
N ILE A 140 -8.24 -5.29 3.79
CA ILE A 140 -8.86 -4.68 4.97
C ILE A 140 -10.22 -5.32 5.25
N ARG A 141 -11.05 -5.48 4.22
CA ARG A 141 -12.40 -6.05 4.34
C ARG A 141 -12.35 -7.50 4.82
N ASN A 142 -11.51 -8.34 4.24
CA ASN A 142 -11.35 -9.73 4.63
C ASN A 142 -10.78 -9.86 6.04
N ALA A 143 -9.82 -9.01 6.40
CA ALA A 143 -9.17 -9.03 7.69
C ALA A 143 -10.07 -8.51 8.82
N THR A 144 -10.96 -7.54 8.57
CA THR A 144 -11.65 -6.79 9.65
C THR A 144 -13.17 -6.71 9.53
N GLY A 145 -13.73 -6.85 8.32
CA GLY A 145 -15.15 -6.63 8.04
C GLY A 145 -15.54 -5.16 7.83
N VAL A 146 -14.57 -4.24 7.76
CA VAL A 146 -14.74 -2.83 7.36
C VAL A 146 -14.89 -2.70 5.83
#